data_AF-A0A3B9BDI7-F1
#
_entry.id   AF-A0A3B9BDI7-F1
#
_cell.length_a   1.000
_cell.length_b   1.000
_cell.length_c   1.000
_cell.angle_alpha   90.00
_cell.angle_beta   90.00
_cell.angle_gamma   90.00
#
_symmetry.space_group_name_H-M   'P 1'
#
loop_
_entity.id
_entity.type
_entity.pdbx_description
1 polymer ?
#
loop_
_entity_poly.entity_id
_entity_poly.type
_entity_poly.pdbx_seq_one_letter_code
_entity_poly.pdbx_strand_id
1 'polypeptide(L)'
;MVVKITEVGSSVSKFKVGDTAGIECIDNACGKCESCETGNEQYCHAVFTATYNSPIDDPVGFTYGGYSQGIVADESFVLKMPANLELTGTDPLLCAGITTYSTLQYWSVTKGMKVGRGALGDLVTWESNLLIPQEPTRS
;
A
#
# COMPACT_ATOMS: atom_id res chain seq x y z
N MET A 1 -5.78 -4.55 1.48
CA MET A 1 -6.90 -5.39 0.99
C MET A 1 -7.06 -5.22 -0.51
N VAL A 2 -7.50 -6.25 -1.21
CA VAL A 2 -7.84 -6.19 -2.63
C VAL A 2 -9.35 -5.97 -2.80
N VAL A 3 -9.71 -5.02 -3.66
CA VAL A 3 -11.09 -4.61 -3.92
C VAL A 3 -11.38 -4.60 -5.41
N LYS A 4 -12.68 -4.58 -5.75
CA LYS A 4 -13.16 -4.31 -7.10
C LYS A 4 -13.82 -2.94 -7.13
N ILE A 5 -13.43 -2.09 -8.07
CA ILE A 5 -13.98 -0.74 -8.21
C ILE A 5 -15.42 -0.83 -8.72
N THR A 6 -16.37 -0.33 -7.94
CA THR A 6 -17.80 -0.30 -8.27
C THR A 6 -18.26 1.07 -8.75
N GLU A 7 -17.59 2.14 -8.31
CA GLU A 7 -17.89 3.53 -8.65
C GLU A 7 -16.60 4.35 -8.66
N VAL A 8 -16.56 5.43 -9.44
CA VAL A 8 -15.45 6.39 -9.47
C VAL A 8 -16.00 7.82 -9.50
N GLY A 9 -15.32 8.73 -8.80
CA GLY A 9 -15.63 10.16 -8.86
C GLY A 9 -15.33 10.75 -10.24
N SER A 10 -15.97 11.88 -10.58
CA SER A 10 -15.83 12.52 -11.90
C SER A 10 -14.41 12.98 -12.24
N SER A 11 -13.58 13.22 -11.23
CA SER A 11 -12.20 13.68 -11.39
C SER A 11 -11.18 12.53 -11.37
N VAL A 12 -11.61 11.30 -11.07
CA VAL A 12 -10.74 10.13 -11.02
C VAL A 12 -10.26 9.78 -12.42
N SER A 13 -8.96 9.55 -12.55
CA SER A 13 -8.33 9.27 -13.85
C SER A 13 -7.51 7.98 -13.86
N LYS A 14 -7.08 7.49 -12.69
CA LYS A 14 -6.24 6.30 -12.59
C LYS A 14 -7.03 5.00 -12.74
N PHE A 15 -8.31 4.99 -12.38
CA PHE A 15 -9.15 3.79 -12.27
C PHE A 15 -10.46 3.92 -13.03
N LYS A 16 -11.05 2.78 -13.38
CA LYS A 16 -12.42 2.68 -13.91
C LYS A 16 -13.19 1.58 -13.20
N VAL A 17 -14.52 1.65 -13.30
CA VAL A 17 -15.42 0.60 -12.81
C VAL A 17 -15.01 -0.76 -13.38
N GLY A 18 -14.93 -1.76 -12.52
CA GLY A 18 -14.53 -3.13 -12.84
C GLY A 18 -13.04 -3.42 -12.63
N ASP A 19 -12.18 -2.41 -12.45
CA ASP A 19 -10.77 -2.61 -12.14
C ASP A 19 -10.60 -3.30 -10.78
N THR A 20 -9.54 -4.12 -10.69
CA THR A 20 -9.05 -4.65 -9.41
C THR A 20 -8.00 -3.70 -8.85
N ALA A 21 -8.15 -3.36 -7.58
CA ALA A 21 -7.30 -2.39 -6.90
C ALA A 21 -6.90 -2.87 -5.51
N GLY A 22 -5.81 -2.32 -4.98
CA GLY A 22 -5.34 -2.54 -3.62
C GLY A 22 -5.54 -1.29 -2.77
N ILE A 23 -5.90 -1.47 -1.50
CA ILE A 23 -5.90 -0.40 -0.49
C ILE A 23 -4.91 -0.83 0.60
N GLU A 24 -3.96 0.06 0.90
CA GLU A 24 -2.92 -0.15 1.90
C GLU A 24 -3.41 0.24 3.32
N CYS A 25 -2.49 0.64 4.19
CA CYS A 25 -2.76 1.10 5.55
C CYS A 25 -2.85 2.63 5.69
N ILE A 26 -2.78 3.36 4.57
CA ILE A 26 -2.82 4.83 4.50
C ILE A 26 -4.06 5.23 3.71
N ASP A 27 -4.78 6.22 4.22
CA ASP A 27 -6.00 6.78 3.61
C ASP A 27 -5.82 8.25 3.19
N ASN A 28 -4.97 8.99 3.89
CA ASN A 28 -4.68 10.38 3.55
C ASN A 28 -3.28 10.82 4.03
N ALA A 29 -2.68 11.72 3.26
CA ALA A 29 -1.45 12.43 3.58
C ALA A 29 -1.46 13.84 2.95
N CYS A 30 -0.61 14.75 3.41
CA CYS A 30 -0.72 16.16 3.00
C CYS A 30 -0.35 16.45 1.53
N GLY A 31 0.33 15.53 0.84
CA GLY A 31 0.68 15.64 -0.58
C GLY A 31 1.72 16.70 -0.94
N LYS A 32 2.28 17.44 0.05
CA LYS A 32 3.10 18.63 -0.19
C LYS A 32 4.34 18.78 0.69
N CYS A 33 4.54 17.87 1.65
CA CYS A 33 5.78 17.86 2.42
C CYS A 33 6.83 17.01 1.71
N GLU A 34 8.10 17.18 2.08
CA GLU A 34 9.23 16.44 1.49
C GLU A 34 8.99 14.92 1.43
N SER A 35 8.44 14.33 2.49
CA SER A 35 8.09 12.91 2.51
C SER A 35 7.04 12.58 1.44
N CYS A 36 5.98 13.37 1.30
CA CYS A 36 4.94 13.12 0.29
C CYS A 36 5.45 13.34 -1.13
N GLU A 37 6.26 14.39 -1.35
CA GLU A 37 6.83 14.67 -2.68
C GLU A 37 7.79 13.58 -3.16
N THR A 38 8.37 12.83 -2.22
CA THR A 38 9.26 11.69 -2.50
C THR A 38 8.56 10.33 -2.47
N GLY A 39 7.23 10.29 -2.38
CA GLY A 39 6.45 9.03 -2.34
C GLY A 39 6.62 8.24 -1.04
N ASN A 40 6.89 8.95 0.06
CA ASN A 40 7.01 8.43 1.42
C ASN A 40 5.89 9.00 2.30
N GLU A 41 4.65 8.90 1.85
CA GLU A 41 3.46 9.40 2.54
C GLU A 41 3.32 8.81 3.96
N GLN A 42 3.86 7.62 4.22
CA GLN A 42 3.94 7.00 5.55
C GLN A 42 4.76 7.82 6.57
N TYR A 43 5.61 8.73 6.10
CA TYR A 43 6.41 9.65 6.92
C TYR A 43 5.88 11.09 6.84
N CYS A 44 4.64 11.30 6.40
CA CYS A 44 4.04 12.62 6.43
C CYS A 44 3.91 13.10 7.88
N HIS A 45 4.51 14.26 8.17
CA HIS A 45 4.48 14.87 9.51
C HIS A 45 3.35 15.90 9.68
N ALA A 46 2.68 16.27 8.59
CA ALA A 46 1.63 17.30 8.61
C ALA A 46 0.24 16.70 8.77
N VAL A 47 -0.08 15.70 7.96
CA VAL A 47 -1.36 14.98 7.96
C VAL A 47 -1.06 13.53 7.68
N PHE A 48 -1.47 12.62 8.57
CA PHE A 48 -1.41 11.19 8.35
C PHE A 48 -2.71 10.57 8.86
N THR A 49 -3.47 9.96 7.95
CA THR A 49 -4.69 9.23 8.26
C THR A 49 -4.49 7.79 7.84
N ALA A 50 -4.58 6.86 8.79
CA ALA A 50 -4.57 5.44 8.50
C ALA A 50 -5.95 4.96 8.06
N THR A 51 -6.00 3.84 7.33
CA THR A 51 -7.23 3.22 6.80
C THR A 51 -8.26 2.84 7.89
N TYR A 52 -7.85 2.74 9.15
CA TYR A 52 -8.77 2.53 10.27
C TYR A 52 -8.31 3.24 11.55
N ASN A 53 -9.27 3.52 12.43
CA ASN A 53 -9.03 4.11 13.76
C ASN A 53 -8.28 5.46 13.75
N SER A 54 -8.36 6.20 12.64
CA SER A 54 -7.86 7.57 12.55
C SER A 54 -9.01 8.56 12.62
N PRO A 55 -8.90 9.64 13.41
CA PRO A 55 -9.92 10.69 13.45
C PRO A 55 -9.94 11.46 12.13
N ILE A 56 -11.13 11.76 11.63
CA ILE A 56 -11.33 12.53 10.40
C ILE A 56 -12.42 13.58 10.58
N ASP A 57 -12.32 14.66 9.82
CA ASP A 57 -13.33 15.74 9.76
C ASP A 57 -14.45 15.38 8.76
N ASP A 58 -15.07 14.24 9.00
CA ASP A 58 -16.24 13.72 8.27
C ASP A 58 -17.34 13.40 9.31
N PRO A 59 -18.64 13.52 8.99
CA PRO A 59 -19.73 13.04 9.85
C PRO A 59 -19.52 11.70 10.55
N VAL A 60 -18.79 10.75 9.95
CA VAL A 60 -18.49 9.44 10.58
C VAL A 60 -17.45 9.51 11.71
N GLY A 61 -16.67 10.58 11.79
CA GLY A 61 -15.69 10.91 12.85
C GLY A 61 -14.40 10.10 12.84
N PHE A 62 -14.42 8.87 12.31
CA PHE A 62 -13.25 7.99 12.21
C PHE A 62 -13.23 7.22 10.89
N THR A 63 -12.04 6.85 10.43
CA THR A 63 -11.85 5.88 9.34
C THR A 63 -12.21 4.45 9.79
N TYR A 64 -12.89 3.71 8.92
CA TYR A 64 -13.22 2.30 9.11
C TYR A 64 -12.57 1.46 8.01
N GLY A 65 -11.86 0.41 8.43
CA GLY A 65 -11.06 -0.42 7.51
C GLY A 65 -11.87 -1.44 6.71
N GLY A 66 -11.14 -2.33 6.04
CA GLY A 66 -11.67 -3.26 5.04
C GLY A 66 -12.51 -4.43 5.53
N TYR A 67 -12.78 -4.55 6.83
CA TYR A 67 -13.68 -5.58 7.36
C TYR A 67 -15.13 -5.11 7.22
N SER A 68 -15.48 -4.75 6.00
CA SER A 68 -16.72 -4.09 5.58
C SER A 68 -17.13 -4.61 4.19
N GLN A 69 -18.34 -4.28 3.75
CA GLN A 69 -18.80 -4.62 2.40
C GLN A 69 -18.26 -3.69 1.32
N GLY A 70 -17.74 -2.52 1.72
CA GLY A 70 -17.24 -1.50 0.82
C GLY A 70 -16.48 -0.42 1.58
N ILE A 71 -15.65 0.30 0.85
CA ILE A 71 -14.82 1.39 1.34
C ILE A 71 -14.70 2.44 0.23
N VAL A 72 -14.66 3.71 0.63
CA VAL A 72 -14.39 4.84 -0.26
C VAL A 72 -12.99 5.33 0.08
N ALA A 73 -12.14 5.51 -0.93
CA ALA A 73 -10.76 5.95 -0.78
C ALA A 73 -10.39 6.90 -1.91
N ASP A 74 -9.48 7.83 -1.65
CA ASP A 74 -8.94 8.73 -2.66
C ASP A 74 -8.03 7.98 -3.65
N GLU A 75 -8.11 8.31 -4.95
CA GLU A 75 -7.35 7.59 -5.99
C GLU A 75 -5.82 7.66 -5.82
N SER A 76 -5.32 8.55 -4.97
CA SER A 76 -3.90 8.68 -4.63
C SER A 76 -3.41 7.57 -3.70
N PHE A 77 -4.30 7.00 -2.88
CA PHE A 77 -3.99 5.94 -1.91
C PHE A 77 -4.52 4.57 -2.33
N VAL A 78 -4.98 4.46 -3.58
CA VAL A 78 -5.41 3.21 -4.20
C VAL A 78 -4.33 2.72 -5.17
N LEU A 79 -3.95 1.45 -5.03
CA LEU A 79 -2.93 0.80 -5.84
C LEU A 79 -3.53 0.03 -7.03
N LYS A 80 -2.88 0.11 -8.18
CA LYS A 80 -3.20 -0.75 -9.32
C LYS A 80 -2.66 -2.16 -9.10
N MET A 81 -3.54 -3.15 -9.21
CA MET A 81 -3.13 -4.55 -9.14
C MET A 81 -2.68 -5.03 -10.53
N PRO A 82 -1.56 -5.77 -10.64
CA PRO A 82 -1.13 -6.36 -11.91
C PRO A 82 -2.18 -7.33 -12.46
N ALA A 83 -2.50 -7.22 -13.75
CA ALA A 83 -3.56 -8.03 -14.37
C ALA A 83 -3.26 -9.54 -14.40
N ASN A 84 -1.98 -9.91 -14.29
CA ASN A 84 -1.51 -11.29 -14.30
C ASN A 84 -1.27 -11.86 -12.89
N LEU A 85 -1.63 -11.12 -11.84
CA LEU A 85 -1.47 -11.58 -10.46
C LEU A 85 -2.68 -12.43 -10.05
N GLU A 86 -2.43 -13.63 -9.56
CA GLU A 86 -3.44 -14.45 -8.90
C GLU A 86 -3.81 -13.78 -7.57
N LEU A 87 -5.09 -13.43 -7.37
CA LEU A 87 -5.52 -12.56 -6.27
C LEU A 87 -5.67 -13.30 -4.94
N THR A 88 -5.76 -14.62 -4.94
CA THR A 88 -5.94 -15.39 -3.71
C THR A 88 -4.71 -15.24 -2.83
N GLY A 89 -4.90 -14.70 -1.61
CA GLY A 89 -3.81 -14.51 -0.66
C GLY A 89 -2.87 -13.35 -0.98
N THR A 90 -3.24 -12.41 -1.87
CA THR A 90 -2.44 -11.21 -2.13
C THR A 90 -2.68 -10.08 -1.14
N ASP A 91 -3.77 -10.12 -0.38
CA ASP A 91 -4.10 -9.09 0.62
C ASP A 91 -2.96 -8.78 1.59
N PRO A 92 -2.20 -9.77 2.13
CA PRO A 92 -1.05 -9.52 3.00
C PRO A 92 0.08 -8.74 2.32
N LEU A 93 0.18 -8.73 0.99
CA LEU A 93 1.22 -7.98 0.27
C LEU A 93 1.11 -6.48 0.53
N LEU A 94 -0.11 -5.97 0.68
CA LEU A 94 -0.43 -4.55 0.85
C LEU A 94 -0.12 -4.00 2.26
N CYS A 95 0.42 -4.84 3.16
CA CYS A 95 0.86 -4.42 4.48
C CYS A 95 2.13 -5.18 4.88
N ALA A 96 2.03 -6.49 5.12
CA ALA A 96 3.19 -7.30 5.50
C ALA A 96 4.24 -7.37 4.37
N GLY A 97 3.79 -7.42 3.12
CA GLY A 97 4.66 -7.42 1.94
C GLY A 97 5.44 -6.12 1.82
N ILE A 98 4.77 -4.97 1.75
CA ILE A 98 5.45 -3.68 1.62
C ILE A 98 6.34 -3.37 2.84
N THR A 99 5.92 -3.72 4.06
CA THR A 99 6.72 -3.53 5.28
C THR A 99 8.05 -4.30 5.23
N THR A 100 8.04 -5.51 4.66
CA THR A 100 9.26 -6.30 4.52
C THR A 100 10.07 -5.86 3.31
N TYR A 101 9.42 -5.66 2.17
CA TYR A 101 10.04 -5.24 0.90
C TYR A 101 10.78 -3.91 1.03
N SER A 102 10.17 -2.91 1.67
CA SER A 102 10.78 -1.58 1.83
C SER A 102 12.10 -1.65 2.60
N THR A 103 12.20 -2.49 3.64
CA THR A 103 13.46 -2.68 4.38
C THR A 103 14.52 -3.38 3.54
N LEU A 104 14.14 -4.38 2.75
CA LEU A 104 15.07 -5.07 1.86
C LEU A 104 15.63 -4.12 0.80
N GLN A 105 14.79 -3.25 0.24
CA GLN A 105 15.20 -2.22 -0.71
C GLN A 105 16.07 -1.15 -0.06
N TYR A 106 15.66 -0.63 1.10
CA TYR A 106 16.41 0.39 1.83
C TYR A 106 17.83 -0.08 2.17
N TRP A 107 17.98 -1.34 2.58
CA TRP A 107 19.29 -1.93 2.86
C TRP A 107 19.98 -2.53 1.63
N SER A 108 19.43 -2.34 0.44
CA SER A 108 19.97 -2.85 -0.82
C SER A 108 20.33 -4.33 -0.77
N VAL A 109 19.44 -5.14 -0.19
CA VAL A 109 19.66 -6.59 -0.08
C VAL A 109 19.69 -7.21 -1.47
N THR A 110 20.78 -7.92 -1.76
CA THR A 110 21.00 -8.57 -3.05
C THR A 110 21.23 -10.08 -2.89
N LYS A 111 21.17 -10.79 -4.01
CA LYS A 111 21.41 -12.23 -4.08
C LYS A 111 22.76 -12.59 -3.45
N GLY A 112 22.73 -13.56 -2.54
CA GLY A 112 23.93 -14.05 -1.84
C GLY A 112 24.13 -13.45 -0.44
N MET A 113 23.38 -12.41 -0.07
CA MET A 113 23.38 -11.89 1.30
C MET A 113 22.57 -12.81 2.24
N LYS A 114 23.05 -12.95 3.48
CA LYS A 114 22.35 -13.70 4.54
C LYS A 114 21.51 -12.74 5.37
N VAL A 115 20.19 -12.91 5.34
CA VAL A 115 19.24 -12.10 6.12
C VAL A 115 18.60 -12.98 7.19
N GLY A 116 18.71 -12.56 8.46
CA GLY A 116 18.07 -13.25 9.57
C GLY A 116 16.65 -12.75 9.81
N ARG A 117 15.72 -13.66 10.13
CA ARG A 117 14.37 -13.31 10.58
C ARG A 117 14.23 -13.57 12.07
N GLY A 118 13.89 -12.52 12.83
CA GLY A 118 13.77 -12.60 14.30
C GLY A 118 12.48 -13.24 14.82
N ALA A 119 11.51 -13.55 13.97
CA ALA A 119 10.24 -14.19 14.35
C ALA A 119 9.64 -14.99 13.18
N LEU A 120 9.12 -16.19 13.46
CA LEU A 120 8.35 -17.01 12.51
C LEU A 120 6.86 -16.63 12.61
N GLY A 121 6.49 -15.47 12.08
CA GLY A 121 5.11 -14.99 12.00
C GLY A 121 4.77 -14.47 10.60
N ASP A 122 3.58 -13.90 10.45
CA ASP A 122 2.91 -13.59 9.17
C ASP A 122 3.58 -12.50 8.28
N LEU A 123 4.77 -12.02 8.66
CA LEU A 123 5.58 -11.17 7.79
C LEU A 123 6.10 -12.03 6.63
N VAL A 124 5.72 -11.62 5.41
CA VAL A 124 5.88 -12.36 4.15
C VAL A 124 7.23 -13.07 4.05
N THR A 125 7.21 -14.35 3.68
CA THR A 125 8.43 -15.12 3.39
C THR A 125 8.98 -14.82 2.01
N TRP A 126 10.08 -14.07 1.96
CA TRP A 126 10.88 -13.92 0.74
C TRP A 126 11.86 -15.08 0.62
N GLU A 127 11.70 -15.91 -0.41
CA GLU A 127 12.72 -16.88 -0.78
C GLU A 127 13.81 -16.20 -1.61
N SER A 128 15.07 -16.63 -1.43
CA SER A 128 16.27 -16.06 -2.08
C SER A 128 16.28 -16.09 -3.61
N ASN A 129 15.24 -16.64 -4.24
CA ASN A 129 15.05 -16.71 -5.69
C ASN A 129 14.07 -15.67 -6.25
N LEU A 130 13.32 -14.95 -5.42
CA LEU A 130 12.51 -13.82 -5.91
C LEU A 130 13.45 -12.64 -6.17
N LEU A 131 13.67 -12.35 -7.45
CA LEU A 131 14.33 -11.13 -7.90
C LEU A 131 13.54 -9.95 -7.34
N ILE A 132 14.09 -9.25 -6.36
CA ILE A 132 13.61 -7.93 -5.95
C ILE A 132 13.79 -7.04 -7.19
N PRO A 133 12.73 -6.62 -7.89
CA PRO A 133 12.88 -5.70 -9.00
C PRO A 133 13.43 -4.42 -8.37
N GLN A 134 14.64 -4.02 -8.79
CA GLN A 134 15.10 -2.67 -8.54
C GLN A 134 14.12 -1.77 -9.31
N GLU A 135 13.37 -0.90 -8.62
CA GLU A 135 12.67 0.16 -9.33
C GLU A 135 13.71 0.94 -10.14
N PRO A 136 13.40 1.35 -11.38
CA PRO A 136 14.24 2.31 -12.05
C PRO A 136 14.23 3.57 -11.19
N THR A 137 15.41 3.99 -10.73
CA THR A 137 15.62 5.28 -10.06
C THR A 137 14.88 6.34 -10.86
N ARG A 138 13.79 6.85 -10.30
CA ARG A 138 13.01 7.91 -10.93
C ARG A 138 13.88 9.17 -10.85
N SER A 139 14.39 9.58 -12.02
CA SER A 139 15.20 10.79 -12.23
C SER A 139 14.46 12.05 -11.85
#